data_AF-A0A7J6W1D6-F1
#
_entry.id   AF-A0A7J6W1D6-F1
#
_cell.length_a   1.000
_cell.length_b   1.000
_cell.length_c   1.000
_cell.angle_alpha   90.00
_cell.angle_beta   90.00
_cell.angle_gamma   90.00
#
_symmetry.space_group_name_H-M   'P 1'
#
loop_
_entity.id
_entity.type
_entity.pdbx_description
1 polymer ?
#
loop_
_entity_poly.entity_id
_entity_poly.type
_entity_poly.pdbx_seq_one_letter_code
_entity_poly.pdbx_strand_id
1 'polypeptide(L)'
;MELIHLVMDLVVPPVLLIFLLVILPPYLLYKFVNSIIKQFTMEDLTGKVVLITGASSGIGEHLAYEYAKKGARLSLVARREKKLQEVAEKARKFGSPDAIFICGDVSKSNDCKRFVEETVNHFGRCKCNKTFCSLGTATVRC
;
A
#
# COMPACT_ATOMS: atom_id res chain seq x y z
N MET A 1 -15.44 -53.27 19.82
CA MET A 1 -16.04 -51.97 19.45
C MET A 1 -15.59 -50.90 20.46
N GLU A 2 -15.95 -50.99 21.74
CA GLU A 2 -15.55 -50.03 22.80
C GLU A 2 -14.03 -49.76 22.93
N LEU A 3 -13.19 -50.80 22.89
CA LEU A 3 -11.74 -50.66 23.07
C LEU A 3 -11.07 -49.84 21.95
N ILE A 4 -11.65 -49.89 20.74
CA ILE A 4 -11.12 -49.22 19.55
C ILE A 4 -11.42 -47.72 19.64
N HIS A 5 -12.62 -47.37 20.12
CA HIS A 5 -13.02 -45.99 20.38
C HIS A 5 -12.17 -45.36 21.50
N LEU A 6 -11.91 -46.09 22.60
CA LEU A 6 -11.05 -45.61 23.69
C LEU A 6 -9.61 -45.31 23.23
N VAL A 7 -9.04 -46.20 22.42
CA VAL A 7 -7.68 -46.03 21.86
C VAL A 7 -7.66 -44.85 20.87
N MET A 8 -8.71 -44.70 20.06
CA MET A 8 -8.81 -43.61 19.10
C MET A 8 -8.94 -42.26 19.82
N ASP A 9 -9.76 -42.15 20.87
CA ASP A 9 -9.92 -40.90 21.63
C ASP A 9 -8.69 -40.54 22.48
N LEU A 10 -7.85 -41.51 22.83
CA LEU A 10 -6.60 -41.26 23.56
C LEU A 10 -5.46 -40.84 22.63
N VAL A 11 -5.40 -41.41 21.41
CA VAL A 11 -4.29 -41.21 20.46
C VAL A 11 -4.56 -40.05 19.52
N VAL A 12 -5.81 -39.79 19.14
CA VAL A 12 -6.14 -38.73 18.17
C VAL A 12 -5.83 -37.32 18.71
N PRO A 13 -6.15 -36.95 19.97
CA PRO A 13 -5.83 -35.62 20.50
C PRO A 13 -4.32 -35.29 20.54
N PRO A 14 -3.43 -36.16 21.04
CA PRO A 14 -1.99 -35.86 21.02
C PRO A 14 -1.43 -35.85 19.61
N VAL A 15 -1.91 -36.71 18.70
CA VAL A 15 -1.49 -36.68 17.29
C VAL A 15 -1.89 -35.35 16.64
N LEU A 16 -3.12 -34.89 16.88
CA LEU A 16 -3.59 -33.60 16.37
C LEU A 16 -2.80 -32.42 16.97
N LEU A 17 -2.49 -32.49 18.27
CA LEU A 17 -1.69 -31.48 18.95
C LEU A 17 -0.26 -31.39 18.39
N ILE A 18 0.37 -32.54 18.13
CA ILE A 18 1.69 -32.61 17.50
C ILE A 18 1.63 -32.07 16.07
N PHE A 19 0.61 -32.45 15.30
CA PHE A 19 0.43 -31.96 13.94
C PHE A 19 0.24 -30.44 13.90
N LEU A 20 -0.53 -29.89 14.84
CA LEU A 20 -0.73 -28.45 15.00
C LEU A 20 0.59 -27.75 15.38
N LEU A 21 1.35 -28.30 16.32
CA LEU A 21 2.65 -27.77 16.74
C LEU A 21 3.72 -27.82 15.64
N VAL A 22 3.63 -28.77 14.71
CA VAL A 22 4.57 -28.90 13.59
C VAL A 22 4.18 -28.01 12.41
N ILE A 23 2.88 -27.79 12.16
CA ILE A 23 2.41 -26.98 11.02
C ILE A 23 2.35 -25.49 11.35
N LEU A 24 2.09 -25.12 12.60
CA LEU A 24 2.01 -23.72 13.02
C LEU A 24 3.33 -22.94 12.80
N PRO A 25 4.54 -23.44 13.17
CA PRO A 25 5.78 -22.71 12.94
C PRO A 25 6.09 -22.44 11.45
N PRO A 26 5.97 -23.42 10.53
CA PRO A 26 6.08 -23.19 9.08
C PRO A 26 5.02 -22.23 8.55
N TYR A 27 3.78 -22.31 9.04
CA TYR A 27 2.72 -21.41 8.61
C TYR A 27 2.96 -19.96 9.05
N LEU A 28 3.44 -19.75 10.28
CA LEU A 28 3.85 -18.44 10.78
C LEU A 28 5.04 -17.90 9.99
N LEU A 29 6.02 -18.75 9.69
CA LEU A 29 7.17 -18.39 8.85
C LEU A 29 6.72 -18.03 7.42
N TYR A 30 5.85 -18.82 6.81
CA TYR A 30 5.27 -18.55 5.49
C TYR A 30 4.50 -17.23 5.47
N LYS A 31 3.66 -16.98 6.49
CA LYS A 31 2.93 -15.72 6.63
C LYS A 31 3.86 -14.53 6.80
N PHE A 32 4.94 -14.69 7.56
CA PHE A 32 5.95 -13.66 7.76
C PHE A 32 6.71 -13.36 6.45
N VAL A 33 7.16 -14.40 5.75
CA VAL A 33 7.85 -14.29 4.45
C VAL A 33 6.91 -13.67 3.41
N ASN A 34 5.67 -14.11 3.30
CA ASN A 34 4.71 -13.50 2.37
C ASN A 34 4.40 -12.05 2.74
N SER A 35 4.28 -11.70 4.02
CA SER A 35 4.11 -10.29 4.43
C SER A 35 5.31 -9.44 4.00
N ILE A 36 6.54 -9.93 4.15
CA ILE A 36 7.75 -9.23 3.72
C ILE A 36 7.80 -9.12 2.19
N ILE A 37 7.53 -10.22 1.46
CA ILE A 37 7.54 -10.23 -0.01
C ILE A 37 6.50 -9.25 -0.56
N LYS A 38 5.28 -9.24 0.00
CA LYS A 38 4.20 -8.32 -0.42
C LYS A 38 4.57 -6.85 -0.21
N GLN A 39 5.41 -6.58 0.79
CA GLN A 39 5.93 -5.24 1.07
C GLN A 39 7.00 -4.79 0.07
N PHE A 40 7.64 -5.75 -0.62
CA PHE A 40 8.67 -5.52 -1.64
C PHE A 40 8.21 -5.81 -3.07
N THR A 41 6.99 -6.32 -3.28
CA THR A 41 6.53 -6.66 -4.63
C THR A 41 6.27 -5.38 -5.41
N MET A 42 7.12 -5.15 -6.41
CA MET A 42 7.04 -4.02 -7.31
C MET A 42 5.89 -4.24 -8.30
N GLU A 43 4.70 -3.74 -7.97
CA GLU A 43 3.65 -3.61 -8.99
C GLU A 43 4.11 -2.64 -10.08
N ASP A 44 3.86 -3.01 -11.34
CA ASP A 44 3.91 -2.07 -12.45
C ASP A 44 2.80 -1.02 -12.24
N LEU A 45 3.21 0.24 -12.21
CA LEU A 45 2.33 1.40 -11.97
C LEU A 45 2.13 2.25 -13.23
N THR A 46 2.61 1.77 -14.38
CA THR A 46 2.46 2.48 -15.64
C THR A 46 0.99 2.79 -15.92
N GLY A 47 0.68 4.08 -16.11
CA GLY A 47 -0.69 4.55 -16.37
C GLY A 47 -1.62 4.62 -15.16
N LYS A 48 -1.22 4.09 -13.99
CA LYS A 48 -1.99 4.21 -12.74
C LYS A 48 -1.82 5.60 -12.11
N VAL A 49 -2.79 6.01 -11.31
CA VAL A 49 -2.76 7.27 -10.55
C VAL A 49 -2.49 6.97 -9.08
N VAL A 50 -1.48 7.58 -8.48
CA VAL A 50 -1.13 7.38 -7.07
C VAL A 50 -1.22 8.68 -6.31
N LEU A 51 -2.01 8.70 -5.24
CA LEU A 51 -2.15 9.82 -4.31
C LEU A 51 -1.26 9.58 -3.10
N ILE A 52 -0.24 10.43 -2.93
CA ILE A 52 0.73 10.33 -1.84
C ILE A 52 0.51 11.49 -0.88
N THR A 53 0.20 11.19 0.38
CA THR A 53 0.15 12.20 1.43
C THR A 53 1.50 12.32 2.14
N GLY A 54 1.82 13.50 2.65
CA GLY A 54 3.11 13.77 3.29
C GLY A 54 4.29 13.77 2.31
N ALA A 55 4.06 13.96 1.00
CA ALA A 55 5.08 13.83 -0.04
C ALA A 55 6.22 14.88 0.00
N SER A 56 6.13 15.91 0.86
CA SER A 56 7.13 16.99 0.93
C SER A 56 8.47 16.63 1.59
N SER A 57 8.61 15.47 2.23
CA SER A 57 9.87 15.02 2.85
C SER A 57 9.85 13.56 3.29
N GLY A 58 11.04 12.97 3.45
CA GLY A 58 11.22 11.66 4.08
C GLY A 58 10.67 10.54 3.20
N ILE A 59 9.95 9.59 3.80
CA ILE A 59 9.47 8.40 3.10
C ILE A 59 8.54 8.76 1.93
N GLY A 60 7.65 9.74 2.11
CA GLY A 60 6.71 10.15 1.06
C GLY A 60 7.39 10.75 -0.17
N GLU A 61 8.48 11.50 0.03
CA GLU A 61 9.29 12.07 -1.06
C GLU A 61 9.99 10.96 -1.85
N HIS A 62 10.69 10.06 -1.16
CA HIS A 62 11.38 8.94 -1.82
C HIS A 62 10.40 8.04 -2.57
N LEU A 63 9.23 7.81 -2.00
CA LEU A 63 8.19 7.02 -2.65
C LEU A 63 7.64 7.68 -3.92
N ALA A 64 7.49 9.00 -3.91
CA ALA A 64 7.11 9.76 -5.11
C ALA A 64 8.13 9.55 -6.23
N TYR A 65 9.42 9.57 -5.93
CA TYR A 65 10.47 9.32 -6.92
C TYR A 65 10.47 7.86 -7.41
N GLU A 66 10.30 6.89 -6.52
CA GLU A 66 10.26 5.48 -6.91
C GLU A 66 9.02 5.15 -7.75
N TYR A 67 7.86 5.73 -7.45
CA TYR A 67 6.66 5.57 -8.28
C TYR A 67 6.75 6.34 -9.59
N ALA A 68 7.44 7.49 -9.61
CA ALA A 68 7.72 8.21 -10.84
C ALA A 68 8.57 7.39 -11.82
N LYS A 69 9.64 6.74 -11.34
CA LYS A 69 10.49 5.85 -12.16
C LYS A 69 9.71 4.70 -12.78
N LYS A 70 8.59 4.31 -12.16
CA LYS A 70 7.68 3.26 -12.63
C LYS A 70 6.58 3.74 -13.57
N GLY A 71 6.64 4.99 -14.03
CA GLY A 71 5.67 5.54 -14.98
C GLY A 71 4.28 5.82 -14.37
N ALA A 72 4.18 5.91 -13.04
CA ALA A 72 2.94 6.30 -12.38
C ALA A 72 2.63 7.78 -12.59
N ARG A 73 1.34 8.11 -12.72
CA ARG A 73 0.83 9.48 -12.58
C ARG A 73 0.66 9.78 -11.10
N LEU A 74 1.12 10.94 -10.63
CA LEU A 74 1.23 11.23 -9.20
C LEU A 74 0.36 12.41 -8.79
N SER A 75 -0.32 12.27 -7.66
CA SER A 75 -0.93 13.36 -6.92
C SER A 75 -0.25 13.48 -5.57
N LEU A 76 0.46 14.57 -5.34
CA LEU A 76 1.29 14.77 -4.16
C LEU A 76 0.61 15.75 -3.21
N VAL A 77 0.43 15.37 -1.95
CA VAL A 77 -0.23 16.20 -0.93
C VAL A 77 0.72 16.47 0.23
N ALA A 78 0.88 17.73 0.60
CA ALA A 78 1.56 18.13 1.82
C ALA A 78 1.22 19.57 2.24
N ARG A 79 1.67 19.97 3.44
CA ARG A 79 1.47 21.32 3.98
C ARG A 79 2.45 22.37 3.43
N ARG A 80 3.62 21.95 2.94
CA ARG A 80 4.70 22.84 2.49
C ARG A 80 4.75 22.89 0.96
N GLU A 81 4.11 23.90 0.40
CA GLU A 81 3.94 24.08 -1.04
C GLU A 81 5.27 24.11 -1.82
N LYS A 82 6.23 24.95 -1.41
CA LYS A 82 7.53 25.08 -2.12
C LYS A 82 8.25 23.74 -2.29
N LYS A 83 8.37 22.97 -1.19
CA LYS A 83 8.99 21.65 -1.22
C LYS A 83 8.19 20.67 -2.07
N LEU A 84 6.86 20.73 -2.01
CA LEU A 84 6.00 19.83 -2.76
C LEU A 84 6.12 20.07 -4.28
N GLN A 85 6.23 21.32 -4.69
CA GLN A 85 6.50 21.69 -6.08
C GLN A 85 7.86 21.15 -6.55
N GLU A 86 8.92 21.31 -5.76
CA GLU A 86 10.24 20.74 -6.07
C GLU A 86 10.19 19.22 -6.25
N VAL A 87 9.45 18.52 -5.37
CA VAL A 87 9.27 17.06 -5.45
C VAL A 87 8.48 16.68 -6.71
N ALA A 88 7.42 17.41 -7.05
CA ALA A 88 6.63 17.17 -8.26
C ALA A 88 7.49 17.34 -9.54
N GLU A 89 8.28 18.41 -9.61
CA GLU A 89 9.19 18.65 -10.74
C GLU A 89 10.25 17.56 -10.86
N LYS A 90 10.85 17.15 -9.74
CA LYS A 90 11.80 16.02 -9.72
C LYS A 90 11.14 14.71 -10.13
N ALA A 91 9.93 14.43 -9.66
CA ALA A 91 9.18 13.24 -10.03
C ALA A 91 8.92 13.18 -11.55
N ARG A 92 8.55 14.30 -12.19
CA ARG A 92 8.44 14.35 -13.67
C ARG A 92 9.78 14.04 -14.34
N LYS A 93 10.89 14.59 -13.84
CA LYS A 93 12.25 14.30 -14.36
C LYS A 93 12.64 12.82 -14.20
N PHE A 94 12.14 12.13 -13.19
CA PHE A 94 12.40 10.70 -12.97
C PHE A 94 11.60 9.75 -13.86
N GLY A 95 10.63 10.26 -14.63
CA GLY A 95 9.86 9.45 -15.59
C GLY A 95 8.35 9.38 -15.30
N SER A 96 7.84 10.15 -14.34
CA SER A 96 6.39 10.26 -14.16
C SER A 96 5.77 10.98 -15.37
N PRO A 97 4.75 10.41 -16.03
CA PRO A 97 4.08 11.06 -17.16
C PRO A 97 3.41 12.38 -16.76
N ASP A 98 2.90 12.44 -15.52
CA ASP A 98 2.23 13.61 -14.99
C ASP A 98 2.21 13.58 -13.46
N ALA A 99 2.46 14.73 -12.84
CA ALA A 99 2.54 14.88 -11.40
C ALA A 99 1.97 16.22 -10.94
N ILE A 100 0.87 16.19 -10.20
CA ILE A 100 0.25 17.36 -9.57
C ILE A 100 0.62 17.46 -8.10
N PHE A 101 0.56 18.68 -7.57
CA PHE A 101 0.73 18.93 -6.15
C PHE A 101 -0.49 19.66 -5.58
N ILE A 102 -0.91 19.29 -4.38
CA ILE A 102 -2.06 19.86 -3.69
C ILE A 102 -1.64 20.21 -2.26
N CYS A 103 -1.77 21.48 -1.90
CA CYS A 103 -1.41 21.95 -0.57
C CYS A 103 -2.58 21.73 0.41
N GLY A 104 -2.33 21.05 1.52
CA GLY A 104 -3.33 20.87 2.58
C GLY A 104 -2.90 19.98 3.74
N ASP A 105 -3.79 19.84 4.70
CA ASP A 105 -3.56 19.07 5.93
C ASP A 105 -4.48 17.84 5.99
N VAL A 106 -3.88 16.65 6.08
CA VAL A 106 -4.61 15.38 6.22
C VAL A 106 -5.39 15.26 7.53
N SER A 107 -5.10 16.11 8.52
CA SER A 107 -5.84 16.16 9.78
C SER A 107 -7.24 16.75 9.62
N LYS A 108 -7.49 17.49 8.52
CA LYS A 108 -8.78 18.10 8.21
C LYS A 108 -9.56 17.22 7.24
N SER A 109 -10.69 16.70 7.69
CA SER A 109 -11.54 15.82 6.88
C SER A 109 -12.01 16.44 5.56
N ASN A 110 -12.26 17.76 5.53
CA ASN A 110 -12.60 18.49 4.31
C ASN A 110 -11.46 18.50 3.28
N ASP A 111 -10.21 18.66 3.75
CA ASP A 111 -9.03 18.64 2.90
C ASP A 111 -8.85 17.26 2.26
N CYS A 112 -9.07 16.18 3.02
CA CYS A 112 -9.01 14.81 2.50
C CYS A 112 -9.96 14.56 1.32
N LYS A 113 -11.19 15.11 1.38
CA LYS A 113 -12.15 15.01 0.27
C LYS A 113 -11.66 15.80 -0.94
N ARG A 114 -11.20 17.03 -0.71
CA ARG A 114 -10.66 17.92 -1.74
C ARG A 114 -9.48 17.28 -2.50
N PHE A 115 -8.56 16.61 -1.80
CA PHE A 115 -7.42 15.94 -2.44
C PHE A 115 -7.86 14.89 -3.45
N VAL A 116 -8.87 14.08 -3.08
CA VAL A 116 -9.41 13.05 -3.97
C VAL A 116 -10.14 13.67 -5.14
N GLU A 117 -10.97 14.69 -4.91
CA GLU A 117 -11.71 15.39 -5.96
C GLU A 117 -10.77 16.05 -6.97
N GLU A 118 -9.77 16.81 -6.52
CA GLU A 118 -8.78 17.44 -7.39
C GLU A 118 -7.98 16.40 -8.19
N THR A 119 -7.60 15.29 -7.56
CA THR A 119 -6.91 14.19 -8.24
C THR A 119 -7.77 13.56 -9.33
N VAL A 120 -9.05 13.28 -9.04
CA VAL A 120 -9.98 12.70 -10.02
C VAL A 120 -10.28 13.68 -11.15
N ASN A 121 -10.46 14.96 -10.83
CA ASN A 121 -10.72 16.01 -11.82
C ASN A 121 -9.54 16.17 -12.79
N HIS A 122 -8.31 16.06 -12.29
CA HIS A 122 -7.11 16.20 -13.12
C HIS A 122 -6.85 14.98 -14.01
N PHE A 123 -6.89 13.77 -13.44
CA PHE A 123 -6.51 12.54 -14.15
C PHE A 123 -7.66 11.82 -14.88
N GLY A 124 -8.88 12.35 -14.78
CA GLY A 124 -10.10 11.81 -15.40
C GLY A 124 -10.87 10.81 -14.51
N ARG A 125 -12.11 10.47 -14.92
CA ARG A 125 -13.04 9.56 -14.21
C ARG A 125 -12.43 8.15 -13.99
N CYS A 126 -11.63 8.04 -12.96
CA CYS A 126 -11.13 6.77 -12.44
C CYS A 126 -12.25 6.04 -11.71
N LYS A 127 -12.53 4.78 -12.09
CA LYS A 127 -13.29 3.85 -11.27
C LYS A 127 -12.47 3.52 -10.02
N CYS A 128 -12.55 4.39 -9.02
CA CYS A 128 -11.71 4.37 -7.84
C CYS A 128 -11.99 3.12 -6.97
N ASN A 129 -11.23 2.05 -7.16
CA ASN A 129 -11.08 1.06 -6.11
C ASN A 129 -9.99 1.58 -5.16
N LYS A 130 -10.41 2.10 -4.00
CA LYS A 130 -9.54 2.74 -3.03
C LYS A 130 -8.69 1.67 -2.33
N THR A 131 -7.43 1.55 -2.70
CA THR A 131 -6.47 0.76 -1.91
C THR A 131 -5.67 1.73 -1.03
N PHE A 132 -6.10 1.89 0.22
CA PHE A 132 -5.30 2.58 1.23
C PHE A 132 -4.20 1.64 1.69
N CYS A 133 -2.93 2.00 1.44
CA CYS A 133 -1.81 1.36 2.07
C CYS A 133 -1.51 2.13 3.37
N SER A 134 -1.37 1.42 4.48
CA SER A 134 -1.26 1.94 5.86
C SER A 134 -0.05 2.86 6.13
N LEU A 135 0.77 3.16 5.13
CA LEU A 135 1.94 4.03 5.17
C LEU A 135 1.65 5.49 4.76
N GLY A 136 0.38 5.91 4.68
CA GLY A 136 0.00 7.26 4.24
C GLY A 136 -0.07 7.41 2.72
N THR A 137 -0.17 6.29 1.99
CA THR A 137 -0.29 6.26 0.53
C THR A 137 -1.63 5.67 0.11
N ALA A 138 -2.34 6.40 -0.74
CA ALA A 138 -3.58 5.93 -1.33
C ALA A 138 -3.31 5.63 -2.80
N THR A 139 -3.28 4.35 -3.15
CA THR A 139 -3.19 3.93 -4.54
C THR A 139 -4.60 3.91 -5.11
N VAL A 140 -4.87 4.79 -6.06
CA VAL A 140 -6.15 4.83 -6.78
C VAL A 140 -6.01 3.96 -8.01
N ARG A 141 -6.64 2.78 -8.00
CA ARG A 141 -6.69 1.94 -9.19
C ARG A 141 -7.78 2.49 -10.10
N CYS A 142 -7.36 3.15 -11.17
CA CYS A 142 -8.06 3.19 -12.44
C CYS A 142 -7.48 2.03 -13.27
#